data_AF-X1M982-F1
#
_entry.id   AF-X1M982-F1
#
_cell.length_a   1.000
_cell.length_b   1.000
_cell.length_c   1.000
_cell.angle_alpha   90.00
_cell.angle_beta   90.00
_cell.angle_gamma   90.00
#
_symmetry.space_group_name_H-M   'P 1'
#
loop_
_entity.id
_entity.type
_entity.pdbx_description
1 polymer ?
#
loop_
_entity_poly.entity_id
_entity_poly.type
_entity_poly.pdbx_seq_one_letter_code
_entity_poly.pdbx_strand_id
1 'polypeptide(L)' 'ISSIGLLSLSMKSLPLGTAYTVWTGIGAVGSFLLGVIFLGEPASTLRVVAAGLIVSGLVVMKLSS' A
#
# COMPACT_ATOMS: atom_id res chain seq x y z
N ILE A 1 -2.49 16.45 -1.04
CA ILE A 1 -3.91 16.88 -1.17
C ILE A 1 -4.62 16.07 -2.28
N SER A 2 -4.02 15.95 -3.47
CA SER A 2 -4.58 15.19 -4.61
C SER A 2 -4.92 13.72 -4.29
N SER A 3 -4.02 12.96 -3.65
CA SER A 3 -4.27 11.55 -3.31
C SER A 3 -5.34 11.34 -2.22
N ILE A 4 -5.44 12.27 -1.27
CA ILE A 4 -6.51 12.25 -0.24
C ILE A 4 -7.87 12.55 -0.88
N GLY A 5 -7.91 13.44 -1.89
CA GLY A 5 -9.12 13.72 -2.66
C GLY A 5 -9.65 12.50 -3.42
N LEU A 6 -8.75 11.73 -4.06
CA LEU A 6 -9.10 10.47 -4.75
C LEU A 6 -9.62 9.39 -3.79
N LEU A 7 -9.03 9.29 -2.59
CA LEU A 7 -9.52 8.41 -1.53
C LEU A 7 -10.94 8.82 -1.09
N SER A 8 -11.15 10.11 -0.82
CA SER A 8 -12.45 10.64 -0.40
C SER A 8 -13.55 10.41 -1.44
N LEU A 9 -13.21 10.50 -2.73
CA LEU A 9 -14.11 10.13 -3.84
C LEU A 9 -14.42 8.63 -3.87
N SER A 10 -13.42 7.78 -3.67
CA SER A 10 -13.58 6.32 -3.67
C SER A 10 -14.46 5.84 -2.50
N MET A 11 -14.38 6.51 -1.35
CA MET A 11 -15.20 6.23 -0.16
C MET A 11 -16.69 6.53 -0.34
N LYS A 12 -17.10 7.23 -1.42
CA LYS A 12 -18.52 7.38 -1.78
C LYS A 12 -19.14 6.08 -2.29
N SER A 13 -18.32 5.14 -2.76
CA SER A 13 -18.77 3.90 -3.41
C SER A 13 -18.19 2.63 -2.77
N LEU A 14 -17.07 2.74 -2.05
CA LEU A 14 -16.40 1.63 -1.38
C LEU A 14 -16.46 1.80 0.15
N PRO A 15 -16.59 0.69 0.91
CA PRO A 15 -16.41 0.71 2.35
C PRO A 15 -15.05 1.31 2.73
N LEU A 16 -15.03 2.06 3.84
CA LEU A 16 -13.83 2.72 4.36
C LEU A 16 -12.66 1.74 4.54
N GLY A 17 -12.93 0.53 5.03
CA GLY A 17 -11.91 -0.52 5.18
C GLY A 17 -11.24 -0.90 3.87
N THR A 18 -12.03 -1.20 2.83
CA THR A 18 -11.50 -1.54 1.50
C THR A 18 -10.72 -0.39 0.88
N ALA A 19 -11.27 0.83 0.94
CA ALA A 19 -10.64 2.01 0.38
C ALA A 19 -9.29 2.32 1.07
N TYR A 20 -9.23 2.23 2.39
CA TYR A 20 -8.03 2.50 3.17
C TYR A 20 -6.94 1.44 2.97
N THR A 21 -7.31 0.16 2.89
CA THR A 21 -6.38 -0.94 2.60
C THR A 21 -5.73 -0.78 1.22
N VAL A 22 -6.52 -0.45 0.20
CA VAL A 22 -6.00 -0.23 -1.16
C VAL A 22 -5.08 0.99 -1.20
N TRP A 23 -5.49 2.11 -0.58
CA TRP A 23 -4.67 3.33 -0.54
C TRP A 23 -3.33 3.12 0.18
N THR A 24 -3.36 2.46 1.34
CA THR A 24 -2.16 2.15 2.12
C THR A 24 -1.25 1.18 1.36
N GLY A 25 -1.83 0.19 0.68
CA GLY A 25 -1.08 -0.76 -0.14
C GLY A 25 -0.36 -0.12 -1.31
N ILE A 26 -1.04 0.75 -2.06
CA ILE A 26 -0.43 1.49 -3.17
C ILE A 26 0.72 2.36 -2.64
N GLY A 27 0.53 3.05 -1.51
CA GLY A 27 1.57 3.89 -0.89
C GLY A 27 2.79 3.08 -0.45
N ALA A 28 2.57 1.95 0.23
CA ALA A 28 3.65 1.10 0.74
C ALA A 28 4.46 0.44 -0.39
N VAL A 29 3.78 -0.19 -1.36
CA VAL A 29 4.43 -0.85 -2.49
C VAL A 29 5.10 0.18 -3.41
N GLY A 30 4.41 1.30 -3.70
CA GLY A 30 4.96 2.37 -4.52
C GLY A 30 6.22 2.98 -3.91
N SER A 31 6.22 3.26 -2.61
CA SER A 31 7.39 3.80 -1.91
C SER A 31 8.57 2.82 -1.91
N PHE A 32 8.31 1.52 -1.71
CA PHE A 32 9.33 0.49 -1.79
C PHE A 32 9.95 0.39 -3.19
N LEU A 33 9.11 0.35 -4.23
CA LEU A 33 9.58 0.29 -5.63
C LEU A 33 10.36 1.54 -6.03
N LEU A 34 9.88 2.74 -5.64
CA LEU A 34 10.60 3.98 -5.91
C LEU A 34 11.95 4.02 -5.17
N GLY A 35 12.00 3.55 -3.92
CA GLY A 35 13.23 3.39 -3.15
C GLY A 35 14.27 2.53 -3.87
N VAL A 36 13.86 1.36 -4.35
CA VAL A 36 14.77 0.42 -5.02
C VAL A 36 15.17 0.89 -6.42
N ILE A 37 14.21 1.37 -7.23
CA ILE A 37 14.43 1.67 -8.67
C ILE A 37 15.04 3.06 -8.89
N PHE A 38 14.53 4.10 -8.20
CA PHE A 38 14.93 5.48 -8.47
C PHE A 38 15.96 5.99 -7.48
N LEU A 39 15.86 5.59 -6.21
CA LEU A 39 16.81 6.02 -5.17
C LEU A 39 18.01 5.06 -5.04
N GLY A 40 17.98 3.91 -5.74
CA GLY A 40 19.06 2.91 -5.71
C GLY A 40 19.22 2.25 -4.35
N GLU A 41 18.19 2.25 -3.51
CA GLU A 41 18.27 1.64 -2.19
C GLU A 41 18.44 0.12 -2.31
N PRO A 42 19.33 -0.49 -1.52
CA PRO A 42 19.55 -1.92 -1.57
C PRO A 42 18.27 -2.66 -1.18
N ALA A 43 17.78 -3.49 -2.10
CA ALA A 43 16.70 -4.44 -1.87
C ALA A 43 17.23 -5.62 -1.03
N SER A 44 17.63 -5.34 0.22
CA SER A 44 18.10 -6.38 1.13
C SER A 44 16.98 -7.40 1.38
N THR A 45 17.35 -8.65 1.61
CA THR A 45 16.41 -9.74 1.88
C THR A 45 15.41 -9.37 2.97
N LEU A 46 15.87 -8.70 4.03
CA LEU A 46 15.02 -8.25 5.14
C LEU A 46 13.96 -7.23 4.70
N ARG A 47 14.33 -6.32 3.81
CA ARG A 47 13.45 -5.24 3.31
C ARG A 47 12.37 -5.78 2.36
N VAL A 48 12.75 -6.76 1.53
CA VAL A 48 11.81 -7.50 0.67
C VAL A 48 10.83 -8.31 1.52
N VAL A 49 11.32 -9.02 2.55
CA VAL A 49 10.46 -9.77 3.49
C VAL A 49 9.52 -8.83 4.24
N ALA A 50 10.00 -7.69 4.72
CA ALA A 50 9.16 -6.68 5.38
C ALA A 50 8.08 -6.12 4.45
N ALA A 51 8.43 -5.81 3.19
CA ALA A 51 7.46 -5.39 2.18
C ALA A 51 6.41 -6.51 1.92
N GLY A 52 6.85 -7.77 1.85
CA GLY A 52 5.98 -8.93 1.72
C GLY A 52 5.01 -9.08 2.91
N LEU A 53 5.47 -8.86 4.14
CA LEU A 53 4.62 -8.88 5.35
C LEU A 53 3.58 -7.75 5.37
N ILE A 54 3.94 -6.56 4.88
CA ILE A 54 2.99 -5.45 4.73
C ILE A 54 1.90 -5.83 3.73
N VAL A 55 2.29 -6.35 2.56
CA VAL A 55 1.34 -6.76 1.51
C VAL A 55 0.45 -7.91 2.01
N SER A 56 1.01 -8.91 2.68
CA SER A 56 0.21 -10.02 3.21
C SER A 56 -0.79 -9.56 4.27
N GLY A 57 -0.40 -8.67 5.18
CA GLY A 57 -1.31 -8.06 6.16
C GLY A 57 -2.47 -7.31 5.52
N LEU A 58 -2.20 -6.56 4.44
CA LEU A 58 -3.25 -5.86 3.68
C LEU A 58 -4.21 -6.84 3.00
N VAL A 59 -3.69 -7.92 2.41
CA VAL A 59 -4.52 -8.97 1.80
C VAL A 59 -5.43 -9.65 2.83
N VAL A 60 -4.88 -9.99 4.01
CA VAL A 60 -5.66 -10.58 5.11
C VAL A 60 -6.76 -9.62 5.59
N MET A 61 -6.45 -8.33 5.77
CA MET A 61 -7.48 -7.33 6.11
C MET A 61 -8.59 -7.27 5.06
N LYS A 62 -8.25 -7.36 3.77
CA LYS A 62 -9.22 -7.31 2.67
C LYS A 62 -10.06 -8.58 2.56
N LEU A 63 -9.54 -9.72 3.01
CA LEU A 63 -10.28 -10.99 3.09
C LEU A 63 -11.18 -11.07 4.33
N SER A 64 -10.81 -10.36 5.40
CA SER A 64 -11.58 -10.32 6.65
C SER A 64 -12.75 -9.31 6.64
N SER A 65 -12.88 -8.50 5.59
CA SER A 65 -13.86 -7.43 5.45
C SER A 65 -14.77 -7.65 4.26
#